data_AF-A0A843D8C9-F1
#
_entry.id   AF-A0A843D8C9-F1
#
_cell.length_a   1.000
_cell.length_b   1.000
_cell.length_c   1.000
_cell.angle_alpha   90.00
_cell.angle_beta   90.00
_cell.angle_gamma   90.00
#
_symmetry.space_group_name_H-M   'P 1'
#
loop_
_entity.id
_entity.type
_entity.pdbx_description
1 polymer ?
#
loop_
_entity_poly.entity_id
_entity_poly.type
_entity_poly.pdbx_seq_one_letter_code
_entity_poly.pdbx_strand_id
1 'polypeptide(L)'
;MSDNENAPKRSGNTTAIVVLLAIVIGLLLYYAMPSIVVAICVPIMIIGVYEIAVSFTRNSNPDRFGTSDSTAALFWGFLFLAIGGAGMIHSFTGNIIFAIVFFLIIMIFFFLAKKHN
;
A
#
# COMPACT_ATOMS: atom_id res chain seq x y z
N MET A 1 11.81 36.07 -20.89
CA MET A 1 12.71 35.28 -20.03
C MET A 1 12.09 33.90 -19.94
N SER A 2 12.63 33.00 -20.75
CA SER A 2 12.03 31.73 -21.16
C SER A 2 12.26 30.62 -20.14
N ASP A 3 11.24 29.76 -20.04
CA ASP A 3 11.30 28.31 -19.86
C ASP A 3 12.06 27.75 -18.66
N ASN A 4 11.30 27.43 -17.61
CA ASN A 4 11.59 26.21 -16.84
C ASN A 4 10.31 25.53 -16.33
N GLU A 5 9.35 25.33 -17.24
CA GLU A 5 8.09 24.58 -17.01
C GLU A 5 8.28 23.05 -17.16
N ASN A 6 9.50 22.54 -16.97
CA ASN A 6 9.85 21.14 -17.22
C ASN A 6 10.34 20.41 -15.96
N ALA A 7 9.53 20.40 -14.90
CA ALA A 7 9.61 19.35 -13.89
C ALA A 7 8.44 18.37 -14.12
N PRO A 8 8.69 17.12 -14.54
CA PRO A 8 7.61 16.21 -14.91
C PRO A 8 6.74 15.92 -13.67
N LYS A 9 5.49 16.39 -13.72
CA LYS A 9 4.38 16.14 -12.78
C LYS A 9 3.91 14.67 -12.82
N ARG A 10 4.85 13.73 -12.91
CA ARG A 10 4.63 12.32 -13.29
C ARG A 10 4.11 11.46 -12.13
N SER A 11 4.34 11.87 -10.88
CA SER A 11 3.97 11.05 -9.70
C SER A 11 2.47 10.87 -9.53
N GLY A 12 1.66 11.91 -9.81
CA GLY A 12 0.20 11.86 -9.69
C GLY A 12 -0.50 11.01 -10.74
N ASN A 13 0.05 10.92 -11.96
CA ASN A 13 -0.51 10.05 -12.99
C ASN A 13 -0.21 8.57 -12.70
N THR A 14 0.98 8.25 -12.18
CA THR A 14 1.35 6.86 -11.88
C THR A 14 0.52 6.28 -10.74
N THR A 15 0.32 7.04 -9.64
CA THR A 15 -0.56 6.61 -8.54
C THR A 15 -1.98 6.38 -9.03
N ALA A 16 -2.53 7.29 -9.84
CA ALA A 16 -3.87 7.17 -10.41
C ALA A 16 -4.02 5.90 -11.27
N ILE A 17 -3.03 5.60 -12.13
CA ILE A 17 -3.02 4.38 -12.96
C ILE A 17 -3.02 3.13 -12.08
N VAL A 18 -2.21 3.09 -11.03
CA VAL A 18 -2.13 1.94 -10.12
C VAL A 18 -3.45 1.72 -9.38
N VAL A 19 -4.08 2.78 -8.90
CA VAL A 19 -5.40 2.69 -8.25
C VAL A 19 -6.46 2.18 -9.22
N LEU A 20 -6.48 2.69 -10.45
CA LEU A 20 -7.45 2.28 -11.47
C LEU A 20 -7.26 0.79 -11.83
N LEU A 21 -6.01 0.35 -11.99
CA LEU A 21 -5.67 -1.04 -12.26
C LEU A 21 -6.02 -1.95 -11.08
N ALA A 22 -5.79 -1.50 -9.84
CA ALA A 22 -6.19 -2.21 -8.63
C ALA A 22 -7.71 -2.42 -8.57
N ILE A 23 -8.51 -1.40 -8.91
CA ILE A 23 -9.98 -1.48 -8.96
C ILE A 23 -10.43 -2.46 -10.04
N VAL A 24 -9.83 -2.42 -11.23
CA VAL A 24 -10.16 -3.36 -12.32
C VAL A 24 -9.88 -4.81 -11.90
N ILE A 25 -8.76 -5.06 -11.22
CA ILE A 25 -8.44 -6.39 -10.66
C ILE A 25 -9.47 -6.80 -9.60
N GLY A 26 -9.87 -5.89 -8.72
CA GLY A 26 -10.92 -6.14 -7.72
C GLY A 26 -12.26 -6.53 -8.36
N LEU A 27 -12.66 -5.83 -9.42
CA LEU A 27 -13.88 -6.13 -10.19
C LEU A 27 -13.80 -7.49 -10.89
N LEU A 28 -12.67 -7.82 -11.53
CA LEU A 28 -12.46 -9.12 -12.16
C LEU A 28 -12.51 -10.26 -11.14
N LEU A 29 -11.92 -10.05 -9.96
CA LEU A 29 -11.97 -11.02 -8.87
C LEU A 29 -13.39 -11.19 -8.32
N TYR A 30 -14.16 -10.10 -8.21
CA TYR A 30 -15.57 -10.19 -7.80
C TYR A 30 -16.41 -11.02 -8.78
N TYR A 31 -16.13 -10.90 -10.09
CA TYR A 31 -16.80 -11.71 -11.10
C TYR A 31 -16.43 -13.20 -11.02
N ALA A 32 -15.17 -13.51 -10.70
CA ALA A 32 -14.70 -14.89 -10.57
C ALA A 32 -15.05 -15.54 -9.21
N MET A 33 -15.11 -14.73 -8.14
CA MET A 33 -15.39 -15.14 -6.77
C MET A 33 -16.38 -14.16 -6.15
N PRO A 34 -17.61 -14.57 -5.78
CA PRO A 34 -18.63 -13.67 -5.25
C PRO A 34 -18.37 -13.21 -3.80
N SER A 35 -17.10 -13.12 -3.38
CA SER A 35 -16.70 -12.57 -2.09
C SER A 35 -16.38 -11.08 -2.25
N ILE A 36 -17.29 -10.24 -1.76
CA ILE A 36 -17.10 -8.78 -1.73
C ILE A 36 -15.88 -8.38 -0.89
N VAL A 37 -15.54 -9.19 0.11
CA VAL A 37 -14.38 -8.97 0.98
C VAL A 37 -13.09 -9.10 0.17
N VAL A 38 -12.94 -10.15 -0.63
CA VAL A 38 -11.75 -10.35 -1.47
C VAL A 38 -11.63 -9.26 -2.53
N ALA A 39 -12.76 -8.87 -3.14
CA ALA A 39 -12.80 -7.81 -4.15
C ALA A 39 -12.34 -6.44 -3.63
N ILE A 40 -12.48 -6.16 -2.34
CA ILE A 40 -12.04 -4.92 -1.69
C ILE A 40 -10.62 -5.07 -1.10
N CYS A 41 -10.33 -6.21 -0.46
CA CYS A 41 -9.04 -6.47 0.18
C CYS A 41 -7.88 -6.47 -0.83
N VAL A 42 -8.08 -7.05 -2.01
CA VAL A 42 -7.02 -7.14 -3.02
C VAL A 42 -6.58 -5.75 -3.54
N PRO A 43 -7.48 -4.84 -3.96
CA PRO A 43 -7.09 -3.49 -4.33
C PRO A 43 -6.33 -2.75 -3.22
N ILE A 44 -6.79 -2.89 -1.96
CA ILE A 44 -6.14 -2.28 -0.80
C ILE A 44 -4.71 -2.82 -0.63
N MET A 45 -4.51 -4.13 -0.79
CA MET A 45 -3.18 -4.74 -0.74
C MET A 45 -2.28 -4.21 -1.85
N ILE A 46 -2.78 -4.08 -3.08
CA ILE A 46 -2.00 -3.57 -4.23
C ILE A 46 -1.53 -2.14 -3.95
N ILE A 47 -2.43 -1.28 -3.46
CA ILE A 47 -2.09 0.10 -3.08
C ILE A 47 -1.05 0.10 -1.95
N GLY A 48 -1.21 -0.77 -0.95
CA GLY A 48 -0.25 -0.92 0.14
C GLY A 48 1.16 -1.30 -0.35
N VAL A 49 1.26 -2.33 -1.20
CA VAL A 49 2.54 -2.75 -1.81
C VAL A 49 3.16 -1.61 -2.62
N TYR A 50 2.35 -0.88 -3.39
CA TYR A 50 2.82 0.23 -4.20
C TYR A 50 3.40 1.37 -3.34
N GLU A 51 2.71 1.78 -2.27
CA GLU A 51 3.21 2.82 -1.35
C GLU A 51 4.51 2.39 -0.65
N ILE A 52 4.63 1.10 -0.27
CA ILE A 52 5.89 0.56 0.26
C ILE A 52 7.00 0.69 -0.80
N ALA A 53 6.75 0.24 -2.03
CA ALA A 53 7.74 0.30 -3.11
C ALA A 53 8.17 1.74 -3.43
N VAL A 54 7.20 2.67 -3.49
CA VAL A 54 7.48 4.09 -3.74
C VAL A 54 8.25 4.72 -2.57
N SER A 55 7.96 4.33 -1.32
CA SER A 55 8.65 4.86 -0.14
C SER A 55 10.16 4.63 -0.18
N PHE A 56 10.60 3.47 -0.70
CA PHE A 56 12.03 3.16 -0.90
C PHE A 56 12.69 3.98 -2.01
N THR A 57 11.90 4.51 -2.94
CA THR A 57 12.41 5.34 -4.05
C THR A 57 12.39 6.84 -3.74
N ARG A 58 11.70 7.27 -2.67
CA ARG A 58 11.65 8.67 -2.26
C ARG A 58 12.88 9.03 -1.43
N ASN A 59 13.53 10.14 -1.79
CA ASN A 59 14.70 10.63 -1.07
C ASN A 59 14.29 11.13 0.32
N SER A 60 14.94 10.63 1.37
CA SER A 60 14.66 10.91 2.79
C SER A 60 15.10 12.31 3.23
N ASN A 61 14.74 13.37 2.48
CA ASN A 61 14.97 14.71 2.97
C ASN A 61 14.07 14.91 4.21
N PRO A 62 14.66 15.29 5.37
CA PRO A 62 13.88 15.50 6.57
C PRO A 62 12.98 16.71 6.35
N ASP A 63 11.67 16.46 6.42
CA ASP A 63 10.70 17.53 6.33
C ASP A 63 10.68 18.34 7.63
N ARG A 64 10.32 19.63 7.57
CA ARG A 64 10.38 20.56 8.72
C ARG A 64 9.55 20.13 9.93
N PHE A 65 8.70 19.10 9.78
CA PHE A 65 7.78 18.58 10.80
C PHE A 65 8.13 17.18 11.35
N GLY A 66 9.36 16.69 11.13
CA GLY A 66 9.93 15.60 11.94
C GLY A 66 9.50 14.17 11.57
N THR A 67 8.61 13.98 10.60
CA THR A 67 8.46 12.69 9.90
C THR A 67 8.81 12.89 8.44
N SER A 68 9.77 12.13 7.92
CA SER A 68 10.07 12.17 6.49
C SER A 68 8.86 11.64 5.71
N ASP A 69 8.52 12.26 4.59
CA ASP A 69 7.47 11.81 3.68
C ASP A 69 7.61 10.32 3.29
N SER A 70 8.85 9.82 3.25
CA SER A 70 9.15 8.41 3.03
C SER A 70 8.66 7.53 4.18
N THR A 71 8.88 7.92 5.44
CA THR A 71 8.42 7.14 6.61
C THR A 71 6.89 7.09 6.70
N ALA A 72 6.21 8.20 6.36
CA ALA A 72 4.76 8.25 6.34
C ALA A 72 4.19 7.33 5.24
N ALA A 73 4.74 7.39 4.03
CA ALA A 73 4.35 6.52 2.92
C ALA A 73 4.58 5.04 3.26
N LEU A 74 5.72 4.72 3.88
CA LEU A 74 6.05 3.37 4.33
C LEU A 74 5.04 2.88 5.38
N PHE A 75 4.71 3.70 6.38
CA PHE A 75 3.69 3.34 7.38
C PHE A 75 2.32 3.08 6.75
N TRP A 76 1.83 3.98 5.88
CA TRP A 76 0.55 3.80 5.20
C TRP A 76 0.54 2.56 4.31
N GLY A 77 1.63 2.30 3.58
CA GLY A 77 1.75 1.12 2.76
C GLY A 77 1.66 -0.18 3.56
N PHE A 78 2.40 -0.27 4.68
CA PHE A 78 2.33 -1.42 5.58
C PHE A 78 0.95 -1.57 6.25
N LEU A 79 0.29 -0.46 6.60
CA LEU A 79 -1.04 -0.47 7.18
C LEU A 79 -2.09 -1.02 6.20
N PHE A 80 -2.09 -0.53 4.96
CA PHE A 80 -3.01 -1.02 3.93
C PHE A 80 -2.75 -2.50 3.61
N LEU A 81 -1.47 -2.90 3.54
CA LEU A 81 -1.10 -4.30 3.35
C LEU A 81 -1.56 -5.19 4.51
N ALA A 82 -1.45 -4.72 5.76
CA ALA A 82 -1.90 -5.45 6.93
C ALA A 82 -3.43 -5.61 6.94
N ILE A 83 -4.18 -4.53 6.68
CA ILE A 83 -5.66 -4.56 6.65
C ILE A 83 -6.17 -5.45 5.52
N GLY A 84 -5.66 -5.25 4.31
CA GLY A 84 -6.06 -6.03 3.14
C GLY A 84 -5.72 -7.51 3.29
N GLY A 85 -4.49 -7.83 3.75
CA GLY A 85 -4.06 -9.21 3.94
C GLY A 85 -4.79 -9.91 5.09
N ALA A 86 -5.02 -9.23 6.22
CA ALA A 86 -5.78 -9.78 7.33
C ALA A 86 -7.24 -10.07 6.93
N GLY A 87 -7.88 -9.17 6.20
CA GLY A 87 -9.23 -9.37 5.67
C GLY A 87 -9.31 -10.54 4.68
N MET A 88 -8.29 -10.69 3.84
CA MET A 88 -8.18 -11.82 2.91
C MET A 88 -8.03 -13.16 3.64
N ILE A 89 -7.10 -13.23 4.60
CA ILE A 89 -6.88 -14.44 5.41
C ILE A 89 -8.14 -14.83 6.18
N HIS A 90 -8.84 -13.85 6.78
CA HIS A 90 -10.11 -14.12 7.44
C HIS A 90 -11.17 -14.65 6.46
N SER A 91 -11.27 -14.06 5.26
CA SER A 91 -12.24 -14.50 4.25
C SER A 91 -12.00 -15.93 3.76
N PHE A 92 -10.76 -16.41 3.72
CA PHE A 92 -10.44 -17.77 3.28
C PHE A 92 -10.47 -18.81 4.41
N THR A 93 -10.03 -18.43 5.61
CA THR A 93 -9.87 -19.38 6.73
C THR A 93 -11.04 -19.37 7.70
N GLY A 94 -11.84 -18.31 7.73
CA GLY A 94 -12.86 -18.07 8.75
C GLY A 94 -12.31 -17.89 10.16
N ASN A 95 -10.99 -17.80 10.33
CA ASN A 95 -10.34 -17.82 11.64
C ASN A 95 -9.57 -16.51 11.88
N ILE A 96 -10.05 -15.75 12.88
CA ILE A 96 -9.48 -14.45 13.25
C ILE A 96 -8.05 -14.55 13.80
N ILE A 97 -7.66 -15.70 14.35
CA ILE A 97 -6.32 -15.88 14.92
C ILE A 97 -5.26 -15.76 13.82
N PHE A 98 -5.48 -16.36 12.64
CA PHE A 98 -4.54 -16.25 11.53
C PHE A 98 -4.44 -14.82 10.99
N ALA A 99 -5.55 -14.08 10.98
CA ALA A 99 -5.56 -12.67 10.59
C ALA A 99 -4.75 -11.80 11.56
N ILE A 100 -4.87 -12.04 12.88
CA ILE A 100 -4.09 -11.35 13.92
C ILE A 100 -2.60 -11.71 13.81
N VAL A 101 -2.26 -12.99 13.65
CA VAL A 101 -0.87 -13.44 13.49
C VAL A 101 -0.24 -12.76 12.27
N PHE A 102 -0.94 -12.73 11.14
CA PHE A 102 -0.47 -12.02 9.95
C PHE A 102 -0.27 -10.52 10.20
N PHE A 103 -1.24 -9.86 10.85
CA PHE A 103 -1.12 -8.45 11.19
C PHE A 103 0.14 -8.16 12.02
N LEU A 104 0.42 -8.97 13.04
CA LEU A 104 1.62 -8.85 13.87
C LEU A 104 2.91 -9.05 13.07
N ILE A 105 2.94 -10.04 12.16
CA ILE A 105 4.08 -10.27 11.28
C ILE A 105 4.36 -9.02 10.42
N ILE A 106 3.34 -8.42 9.82
CA ILE A 106 3.48 -7.21 8.99
C ILE A 106 3.96 -6.02 9.82
N MET A 107 3.47 -5.85 11.06
CA MET A 107 3.99 -4.81 11.96
C MET A 107 5.46 -5.02 12.33
N ILE A 108 5.89 -6.26 12.57
CA ILE A 108 7.31 -6.58 12.81
C ILE A 108 8.14 -6.19 11.58
N PHE A 109 7.70 -6.53 10.38
CA PHE A 109 8.37 -6.11 9.15
C PHE A 109 8.44 -4.59 9.00
N PHE A 110 7.40 -3.86 9.37
CA PHE A 110 7.42 -2.40 9.40
C PHE A 110 8.51 -1.86 10.33
N PHE A 111 8.61 -2.38 11.56
CA PHE A 111 9.65 -1.98 12.50
C PHE A 111 11.07 -2.30 11.99
N LEU A 112 11.24 -3.45 11.33
CA LEU A 112 12.50 -3.81 10.69
C LEU A 112 12.83 -2.89 9.52
N ALA A 113 11.87 -2.63 8.63
CA ALA A 113 12.05 -1.73 7.48
C ALA A 113 12.39 -0.30 7.92
N LYS A 114 11.73 0.19 8.98
CA LYS A 114 12.02 1.50 9.58
C LYS A 114 13.44 1.60 10.13
N LYS A 115 14.03 0.51 10.62
CA LYS A 115 15.41 0.53 11.16
C LYS A 115 16.47 0.69 10.06
N HIS A 116 16.14 0.30 8.82
CA HIS A 116 17.07 0.33 7.68
C HIS A 116 16.96 1.59 6.82
N ASN A 117 15.93 2.42 7.02
CA ASN A 117 15.71 3.71 6.37
C ASN A 117 16.14 4.86 7.30
#